data_AF-A0A852ZKQ3-F1
#
_entry.id   AF-A0A852ZKQ3-F1
#
_cell.length_a   1.000
_cell.length_b   1.000
_cell.length_c   1.000
_cell.angle_alpha   90.00
_cell.angle_beta   90.00
_cell.angle_gamma   90.00
#
_symmetry.space_group_name_H-M   'P 1'
#
loop_
_entity.id
_entity.type
_entity.pdbx_description
1 polymer ?
#
loop_
_entity_poly.entity_id
_entity_poly.type
_entity_poly.pdbx_seq_one_letter_code
_entity_poly.pdbx_strand_id
1 'polypeptide(L)'
;MTYVDPLAEAGGRAAISGLIDAVQAQFPGFVFSRVSEVDAHHRQLRFSWGLGPDGEEPVVIGFDVIVLDEDGRIQDVRGFLDKVPA
;
A
#
# COMPACT_ATOMS: atom_id res chain seq x y z
N MET A 1 -1.09 14.01 4.19
CA MET A 1 -1.19 12.64 3.66
C MET A 1 -0.38 12.58 2.39
N THR A 2 0.79 11.97 2.49
CA THR A 2 1.68 11.69 1.37
C THR A 2 1.79 10.17 1.24
N TYR A 3 1.93 9.68 0.02
CA TYR A 3 2.23 8.30 -0.31
C TYR A 3 3.44 8.29 -1.23
N VAL A 4 4.44 7.46 -0.90
CA VAL A 4 5.61 7.25 -1.75
C VAL A 4 5.97 5.77 -1.75
N ASP A 5 6.13 5.19 -2.92
CA ASP A 5 6.76 3.88 -3.14
C ASP A 5 7.72 3.97 -4.35
N PRO A 6 8.37 2.88 -4.78
CA PRO A 6 9.28 2.91 -5.94
C PRO A 6 8.64 3.28 -7.30
N LEU A 7 7.30 3.23 -7.42
CA LEU A 7 6.55 3.44 -8.66
C LEU A 7 5.79 4.77 -8.69
N ALA A 8 5.40 5.32 -7.54
CA ALA A 8 4.54 6.48 -7.44
C ALA A 8 4.83 7.37 -6.24
N GLU A 9 4.60 8.67 -6.43
CA GLU A 9 4.55 9.68 -5.38
C GLU A 9 3.22 10.45 -5.52
N ALA A 10 2.44 10.52 -4.43
CA ALA A 10 1.14 11.18 -4.42
C ALA A 10 0.92 12.01 -3.15
N GLY A 11 0.50 13.27 -3.33
CA GLY A 11 0.22 14.20 -2.25
C GLY A 11 -1.27 14.55 -2.15
N GLY A 12 -1.86 14.32 -0.97
CA GLY A 12 -3.25 14.66 -0.69
C GLY A 12 -4.27 13.62 -1.17
N ARG A 13 -5.51 13.75 -0.67
CA ARG A 13 -6.55 12.73 -0.86
C ARG A 13 -6.93 12.51 -2.33
N ALA A 14 -7.01 13.58 -3.12
CA ALA A 14 -7.39 13.49 -4.53
C ALA A 14 -6.35 12.72 -5.36
N ALA A 15 -5.06 13.04 -5.18
CA ALA A 15 -3.98 12.34 -5.89
C ALA A 15 -3.91 10.86 -5.49
N ILE A 16 -4.09 10.57 -4.20
CA ILE A 16 -4.07 9.18 -3.70
C ILE A 16 -5.29 8.40 -4.19
N SER A 17 -6.48 9.02 -4.24
CA SER A 17 -7.66 8.38 -4.83
C SER A 17 -7.42 8.04 -6.29
N GLY A 18 -6.86 8.98 -7.08
CA GLY A 18 -6.53 8.73 -8.49
C GLY A 18 -5.48 7.64 -8.68
N LEU A 19 -4.50 7.53 -7.78
CA LEU A 19 -3.53 6.44 -7.79
C LEU A 19 -4.21 5.09 -7.54
N ILE A 20 -5.10 5.00 -6.54
CA ILE A 20 -5.87 3.78 -6.25
C ILE A 20 -6.72 3.38 -7.46
N ASP A 21 -7.44 4.33 -8.05
CA ASP A 21 -8.28 4.09 -9.23
C ASP A 21 -7.44 3.56 -10.42
N ALA A 22 -6.26 4.14 -10.65
CA ALA A 22 -5.35 3.72 -11.71
C ALA A 22 -4.84 2.28 -11.50
N VAL A 23 -4.44 1.92 -10.28
CA VAL A 23 -3.98 0.57 -9.96
C VAL A 23 -5.11 -0.45 -10.14
N GLN A 24 -6.32 -0.14 -9.66
CA GLN A 24 -7.49 -1.02 -9.82
C GLN A 24 -7.88 -1.20 -11.30
N ALA A 25 -7.78 -0.14 -12.11
CA ALA A 25 -8.05 -0.20 -13.53
C ALA A 25 -6.97 -0.99 -14.30
N GLN A 26 -5.71 -0.91 -13.88
CA GLN A 26 -4.60 -1.64 -14.49
C GLN A 26 -4.67 -3.15 -14.20
N PHE A 27 -5.15 -3.53 -13.01
CA PHE A 27 -5.21 -4.93 -12.57
C PHE A 27 -6.65 -5.35 -12.23
N PRO A 28 -7.56 -5.42 -13.22
CA PRO A 28 -8.95 -5.82 -12.97
C PRO A 28 -9.01 -7.25 -12.44
N GLY A 29 -9.76 -7.45 -11.34
CA GLY A 29 -9.90 -8.75 -10.67
C GLY A 29 -8.74 -9.10 -9.73
N PHE A 30 -7.71 -8.26 -9.63
CA PHE A 30 -6.69 -8.43 -8.61
C PHE A 30 -7.17 -7.83 -7.28
N VAL A 31 -6.71 -8.44 -6.19
CA VAL A 31 -7.02 -8.02 -4.83
C VAL A 31 -5.73 -7.78 -4.04
N PHE A 32 -5.78 -6.77 -3.16
CA PHE A 32 -4.76 -6.62 -2.12
C PHE A 32 -5.11 -7.55 -0.95
N SER A 33 -4.15 -8.34 -0.51
CA SER A 33 -4.27 -9.22 0.65
C SER A 33 -3.15 -8.93 1.65
N ARG A 34 -3.44 -9.03 2.95
CA ARG A 34 -2.41 -8.84 4.00
C ARG A 34 -1.64 -10.14 4.19
N VAL A 35 -0.31 -10.08 4.07
CA VAL A 35 0.57 -11.28 4.13
C VAL A 35 1.39 -11.38 5.42
N SER A 36 1.29 -10.38 6.31
CA SER A 36 1.89 -10.41 7.64
C SER A 36 0.92 -9.96 8.73
N GLU A 37 1.29 -10.15 9.99
CA GLU A 37 0.68 -9.39 11.08
C GLU A 37 1.00 -7.90 10.95
N VAL A 38 0.18 -7.07 11.58
CA VAL A 38 0.44 -5.64 11.71
C VAL A 38 1.26 -5.42 12.97
N ASP A 39 2.49 -4.93 12.80
CA ASP A 39 3.36 -4.50 13.90
C ASP A 39 3.20 -2.99 14.08
N ALA A 40 2.83 -2.55 15.28
CA ALA A 40 2.47 -1.16 15.55
C ALA A 40 3.02 -0.70 16.89
N HIS A 41 3.51 0.55 16.90
CA HIS A 41 3.90 1.24 18.13
C HIS A 41 3.83 2.74 17.93
N HIS A 42 3.59 3.49 19.02
CA HIS A 42 3.46 4.94 18.97
C HIS A 42 2.48 5.34 17.83
N ARG A 43 2.87 6.24 16.91
CA ARG A 43 2.05 6.68 15.78
C ARG A 43 2.49 6.06 14.46
N GLN A 44 3.00 4.84 14.50
CA GLN A 44 3.41 4.13 13.29
C GLN A 44 3.03 2.67 13.32
N LEU A 45 2.76 2.13 12.15
CA LEU A 45 2.54 0.71 11.93
C LEU A 45 3.21 0.27 10.63
N ARG A 46 3.54 -1.01 10.56
CA ARG A 46 4.02 -1.66 9.35
C ARG A 46 3.34 -3.00 9.12
N PHE A 47 3.17 -3.35 7.86
CA PHE A 47 2.66 -4.65 7.43
C PHE A 47 3.08 -4.91 5.99
N SER A 48 3.20 -6.19 5.64
CA SER A 48 3.37 -6.63 4.26
C SER A 48 2.02 -6.95 3.63
N TRP A 49 1.93 -6.69 2.33
CA TRP A 49 0.77 -6.96 1.50
C TRP A 49 1.17 -7.66 0.20
N GLY A 50 0.21 -8.36 -0.40
CA GLY A 50 0.33 -8.95 -1.72
C GLY A 50 -0.75 -8.43 -2.66
N LEU A 51 -0.43 -8.33 -3.94
CA LEU A 51 -1.37 -8.01 -5.02
C LEU A 51 -1.34 -9.12 -6.08
N GLY A 52 -2.50 -9.69 -6.39
CA GLY A 52 -2.66 -10.79 -7.35
C GLY A 52 -4.14 -11.15 -7.57
N PRO A 53 -4.45 -12.12 -8.45
CA PRO A 53 -5.82 -12.59 -8.66
C PRO A 53 -6.47 -13.08 -7.37
N ASP A 54 -7.79 -12.89 -7.23
CA ASP A 54 -8.52 -13.36 -6.05
C ASP A 54 -8.43 -14.88 -5.88
N GLY A 55 -8.10 -15.32 -4.66
CA GLY A 55 -7.89 -16.73 -4.32
C GLY A 55 -6.57 -17.34 -4.82
N GLU A 56 -5.70 -16.59 -5.47
CA GLU A 56 -4.39 -17.05 -5.97
C GLU A 56 -3.22 -16.43 -5.19
N GLU A 57 -2.02 -17.01 -5.38
CA GLU A 57 -0.80 -16.49 -4.78
C GLU A 57 -0.45 -15.10 -5.35
N PRO A 58 -0.17 -14.09 -4.51
CA PRO A 58 0.20 -12.76 -4.98
C PRO A 58 1.41 -12.74 -5.91
N VAL A 59 1.31 -11.99 -7.01
CA VAL A 59 2.40 -11.83 -7.98
C VAL A 59 3.29 -10.63 -7.65
N VAL A 60 2.74 -9.63 -6.96
CA VAL A 60 3.47 -8.52 -6.34
C VAL A 60 3.41 -8.67 -4.83
N ILE A 61 4.53 -8.46 -4.13
CA ILE A 61 4.58 -8.39 -2.67
C ILE A 61 5.33 -7.11 -2.31
N GLY A 62 4.77 -6.38 -1.36
CA GLY A 62 5.39 -5.20 -0.78
C GLY A 62 5.12 -5.08 0.70
N PHE A 63 5.66 -4.05 1.31
CA PHE A 63 5.28 -3.65 2.65
C PHE A 63 5.24 -2.13 2.77
N ASP A 64 4.36 -1.66 3.64
CA ASP A 64 4.20 -0.25 3.89
C ASP A 64 4.53 0.06 5.35
N VAL A 65 5.11 1.24 5.58
CA VAL A 65 5.12 1.91 6.88
C VAL A 65 4.14 3.07 6.82
N ILE A 66 3.14 3.05 7.69
CA ILE A 66 2.16 4.13 7.84
C ILE A 66 2.51 4.95 9.08
N VAL A 67 2.54 6.27 8.92
CA VAL A 67 2.64 7.24 10.03
C VAL A 67 1.29 7.93 10.19
N LEU A 68 0.81 7.96 11.42
CA LEU A 68 -0.45 8.61 11.80
C LEU A 68 -0.17 10.00 12.39
N ASP A 69 -1.07 10.96 12.22
CA ASP A 69 -1.07 12.24 12.95
C ASP A 69 -1.58 12.09 14.40
N GLU A 70 -1.73 13.20 15.13
CA GLU A 70 -2.19 13.20 16.53
C GLU A 70 -3.65 12.76 16.68
N ASP A 71 -4.46 12.92 15.62
CA ASP A 71 -5.87 12.50 15.57
C ASP A 71 -6.02 11.03 15.11
N GLY A 72 -4.90 10.32 14.93
CA GLY A 72 -4.89 8.93 14.46
C GLY A 72 -5.20 8.78 12.98
N ARG A 73 -5.12 9.83 12.17
CA ARG A 73 -5.32 9.77 10.72
C ARG A 73 -4.01 9.53 9.99
N ILE A 74 -4.07 8.90 8.82
CA ILE A 74 -2.87 8.69 7.99
C ILE A 74 -2.27 10.02 7.54
N GLN A 75 -1.03 10.27 7.97
CA GLN A 75 -0.25 11.44 7.61
C GLN A 75 0.74 11.16 6.47
N ASP A 76 1.34 9.97 6.46
CA ASP A 76 2.42 9.57 5.56
C ASP A 76 2.42 8.04 5.38
N VAL A 77 2.65 7.56 4.16
CA VAL A 77 2.74 6.14 3.79
C VAL A 77 4.01 5.95 2.96
N ARG A 78 4.83 4.98 3.38
CA ARG A 78 6.13 4.67 2.76
C ARG A 78 6.13 3.22 2.33
N GLY A 79 6.00 2.98 1.04
CA GLY A 79 5.93 1.65 0.45
C GLY A 79 7.27 1.17 -0.08
N PHE A 80 7.45 -0.15 -0.05
CA PHE A 80 8.56 -0.87 -0.65
C PHE A 80 8.02 -2.12 -1.35
N LEU A 81 8.74 -2.59 -2.37
CA LEU A 81 8.37 -3.80 -3.12
C LEU A 81 9.45 -4.87 -2.93
N ASP A 82 9.02 -6.04 -2.44
CA ASP A 82 9.87 -7.20 -2.19
C ASP A 82 9.83 -8.21 -3.35
N LYS A 83 8.71 -8.26 -4.08
CA LYS A 83 8.50 -9.10 -5.27
C LYS A 83 7.73 -8.30 -6.32
N VAL A 84 8.27 -8.23 -7.53
CA VAL A 84 7.59 -7.73 -8.73
C VAL A 84 7.82 -8.71 -9.89
N PRO A 85 6.86 -8.87 -10.82
CA PRO A 85 7.09 -9.62 -12.06
C PRO A 85 8.27 -9.03 -12.85
N ALA A 86 9.08 -9.91 -13.45
CA ALA A 86 10.21 -9.54 -14.32
C ALA A 86 9.75 -9.06 -15.70
#